data_AF-A0A068U3X0-F1
#
_entry.id   AF-A0A068U3X0-F1
#
_cell.length_a   1.000
_cell.length_b   1.000
_cell.length_c   1.000
_cell.angle_alpha   90.00
_cell.angle_beta   90.00
_cell.angle_gamma   90.00
#
_symmetry.space_group_name_H-M   'P 1'
#
loop_
_entity.id
_entity.type
_entity.pdbx_description
1 polymer ?
#
loop_
_entity_poly.entity_id
_entity_poly.type
_entity_poly.pdbx_seq_one_letter_code
_entity_poly.pdbx_strand_id
1 'polypeptide(L)'
;MPPPFFRRLTFLLTFHLTILNPSFPPASASPSDFSIIDYDAASDLFHRDYSPPTPPAPPHPPPLSCEDLKGIGSLNTTCQLNYSLNFTNDIYVPGDGNLFILQGVVLACPSSGCSIVVNITGEFRLNPSAKIVAGSVYIEAGNATLFTGSVINSTALGGEPSIITGTPTEAQGAGGGYGGRGASCVMDNKKLPEDVWGGDAYGWDWLMEPWSYGSKGGTTSKEDDYGGKGGGRIWIQVKDSVDVSGVLLADGGDGGTKGGGGSGGSIYVKTRKMSGSGRISASGGNGFAGGGGGRVSVNAFSRHDDPTLLVHGGRSFGCPTNAGAAGTFYDAVPRRLMINNQNMSTDTDTLLLAFPNQPLWTNVYILNRARATVPLLWSRIYGALRMSVKIYLMLNSKMLINGDGDAIVATSLLEASNLVVLKGSSMIHSNANLGVHGQGSLNLTGPGDLIEAQHLVLSLFYSISVRILIIIAFFWEAVTKLVSCVYSSMV
;
A
#
# COMPACT_ATOMS: atom_id res chain seq x y z
N MET A 1 -12.04 -77.87 55.14
CA MET A 1 -12.53 -77.95 53.76
C MET A 1 -12.23 -76.63 53.07
N PRO A 2 -11.46 -76.62 51.97
CA PRO A 2 -11.05 -75.43 51.25
C PRO A 2 -12.13 -74.99 50.23
N PRO A 3 -12.23 -73.70 49.89
CA PRO A 3 -12.87 -73.28 48.65
C PRO A 3 -11.83 -73.19 47.50
N PRO A 4 -12.19 -73.57 46.26
CA PRO A 4 -11.23 -73.69 45.16
C PRO A 4 -11.13 -72.45 44.25
N PHE A 5 -9.89 -72.21 43.83
CA PHE A 5 -9.39 -71.90 42.48
C PHE A 5 -9.86 -70.65 41.69
N PHE A 6 -8.87 -69.77 41.50
CA PHE A 6 -8.68 -68.82 40.39
C PHE A 6 -8.78 -69.49 38.99
N ARG A 7 -9.38 -68.77 38.03
CA ARG A 7 -9.01 -68.89 36.61
C ARG A 7 -9.05 -67.52 35.93
N ARG A 8 -7.89 -67.10 35.40
CA ARG A 8 -7.68 -65.94 34.52
C ARG A 8 -8.43 -66.14 33.21
N LEU A 9 -9.14 -65.11 32.75
CA LEU A 9 -9.80 -65.06 31.45
C LEU A 9 -8.95 -64.20 30.50
N THR A 10 -8.36 -64.84 29.50
CA THR A 10 -7.60 -64.22 28.42
C THR A 10 -8.57 -63.94 27.27
N PHE A 11 -8.84 -62.67 26.96
CA PHE A 11 -9.64 -62.29 25.78
C PHE A 11 -8.70 -62.04 24.59
N LEU A 12 -8.74 -62.94 23.62
CA LEU A 12 -8.31 -62.69 22.23
C LEU A 12 -9.54 -62.14 21.48
N LEU A 13 -9.46 -60.91 20.97
CA LEU A 13 -10.49 -60.36 20.07
C LEU A 13 -9.89 -60.18 18.67
N THR A 14 -10.33 -61.03 17.75
CA THR A 14 -10.04 -61.00 16.32
C THR A 14 -10.98 -60.02 15.60
N PHE A 15 -10.43 -59.15 14.75
CA PHE A 15 -11.17 -58.23 13.89
C PHE A 15 -11.97 -58.99 12.81
N HIS A 16 -13.28 -58.76 12.71
CA HIS A 16 -14.10 -59.12 11.55
C HIS A 16 -14.56 -57.85 10.81
N LEU A 17 -14.26 -57.80 9.52
CA LEU A 17 -14.64 -56.74 8.59
C LEU A 17 -16.00 -57.12 7.95
N THR A 18 -17.05 -56.35 8.20
CA THR A 18 -18.37 -56.51 7.54
C THR A 18 -18.52 -55.50 6.41
N ILE A 19 -18.63 -55.98 5.17
CA ILE A 19 -18.96 -55.20 3.97
C ILE A 19 -20.48 -55.24 3.80
N LEU A 20 -21.13 -54.06 3.76
CA LEU A 20 -22.53 -53.90 3.38
C LEU A 20 -22.62 -53.38 1.95
N ASN A 21 -23.40 -54.09 1.13
CA ASN A 21 -23.71 -53.81 -0.27
C ASN A 21 -25.15 -53.24 -0.35
N PRO A 22 -25.41 -52.14 -1.08
CA PRO A 22 -26.76 -51.85 -1.56
C PRO A 22 -26.82 -51.91 -3.09
N SER A 23 -27.67 -52.80 -3.58
CA SER A 23 -28.08 -52.95 -4.99
C SER A 23 -29.15 -51.93 -5.37
N PHE A 24 -28.95 -51.19 -6.46
CA PHE A 24 -29.96 -50.42 -7.19
C PHE A 24 -29.91 -50.79 -8.71
N PRO A 25 -31.04 -50.70 -9.45
CA PRO A 25 -31.24 -51.32 -10.76
C PRO A 25 -30.60 -50.52 -11.92
N PRO A 26 -30.41 -51.13 -13.12
CA PRO A 26 -29.76 -50.46 -14.24
C PRO A 26 -30.78 -49.63 -15.03
N ALA A 27 -30.58 -48.31 -15.07
CA ALA A 27 -31.21 -47.45 -16.07
C ALA A 27 -30.18 -47.16 -17.18
N SER A 28 -30.56 -47.50 -18.41
CA SER A 28 -29.82 -47.24 -19.63
C SER A 28 -29.79 -45.74 -19.95
N ALA A 29 -28.60 -45.16 -20.00
CA ALA A 29 -28.33 -43.88 -20.64
C ALA A 29 -27.17 -44.07 -21.62
N SER A 30 -27.34 -43.59 -22.85
CA SER A 30 -26.40 -43.75 -23.95
C SER A 30 -25.13 -42.91 -23.76
N PRO A 31 -23.98 -43.27 -24.38
CA PRO A 31 -22.71 -42.54 -24.25
C PRO A 31 -22.67 -41.23 -25.06
N SER A 32 -23.80 -40.52 -25.16
CA SER A 32 -23.95 -39.27 -25.90
C SER A 32 -24.30 -38.05 -25.04
N ASP A 33 -24.48 -38.22 -23.72
CA ASP A 33 -24.85 -37.11 -22.81
C ASP A 33 -23.67 -36.55 -21.98
N PHE A 34 -22.43 -36.93 -22.29
CA PHE A 34 -21.21 -36.30 -21.75
C PHE A 34 -20.17 -36.07 -22.85
N SER A 35 -20.54 -35.29 -23.87
CA SER A 35 -19.57 -34.70 -24.81
C SER A 35 -19.23 -33.27 -24.36
N ILE A 36 -18.20 -33.12 -23.54
CA ILE A 36 -17.46 -31.85 -23.41
C ILE A 36 -16.51 -31.80 -24.61
N ILE A 37 -17.04 -31.44 -25.78
CA ILE A 37 -16.25 -31.02 -26.94
C ILE A 37 -17.06 -29.94 -27.66
N ASP A 38 -17.16 -28.76 -27.03
CA ASP A 38 -17.38 -27.50 -27.74
C ASP A 38 -17.14 -26.30 -26.80
N TYR A 39 -15.91 -26.16 -26.31
CA TYR A 39 -15.42 -24.92 -25.69
C TYR A 39 -13.96 -24.60 -26.06
N ASP A 40 -13.43 -25.20 -27.13
CA ASP A 40 -12.08 -24.94 -27.64
C ASP A 40 -12.05 -23.98 -28.85
N ALA A 41 -13.14 -23.25 -29.11
CA ALA A 41 -13.16 -22.18 -30.11
C ALA A 41 -13.13 -20.76 -29.50
N ALA A 42 -13.20 -20.62 -28.17
CA ALA A 42 -13.16 -19.33 -27.46
C ALA A 42 -11.95 -19.13 -26.53
N SER A 43 -11.17 -20.19 -26.29
CA SER A 43 -9.93 -20.15 -25.49
C SER A 43 -8.69 -19.78 -26.31
N ASP A 44 -8.73 -19.92 -27.65
CA ASP A 44 -7.58 -19.70 -28.54
C ASP A 44 -7.45 -18.25 -29.06
N LEU A 45 -8.25 -17.32 -28.52
CA LEU A 45 -8.13 -15.87 -28.79
C LEU A 45 -7.34 -15.10 -27.71
N PHE A 46 -6.95 -15.74 -26.60
CA PHE A 46 -6.28 -15.07 -25.47
C PHE A 46 -4.79 -15.42 -25.28
N HIS A 47 -4.20 -16.22 -26.18
CA HIS A 47 -2.76 -16.47 -26.24
C HIS A 47 -2.17 -16.13 -27.62
N ARG A 48 -2.46 -14.92 -28.08
CA ARG A 48 -1.47 -14.18 -28.88
C ARG A 48 -0.73 -13.27 -27.94
N ASP A 49 0.59 -13.33 -28.02
CA ASP A 49 1.53 -12.30 -27.55
C ASP A 49 1.22 -10.97 -28.25
N TYR A 50 0.09 -10.37 -27.89
CA TYR A 50 -0.24 -9.02 -28.26
C TYR A 50 0.21 -8.16 -27.09
N SER A 51 1.50 -7.79 -27.12
CA SER A 51 1.88 -6.53 -26.48
C SER A 51 1.16 -5.44 -27.26
N PRO A 52 0.17 -4.73 -26.67
CA PRO A 52 -0.37 -3.56 -27.34
C PRO A 52 0.83 -2.67 -27.68
N PRO A 53 0.90 -2.06 -28.88
CA PRO A 53 1.90 -1.05 -29.13
C PRO A 53 1.81 -0.04 -27.97
N THR A 54 2.95 0.24 -27.34
CA THR A 54 3.07 1.29 -26.33
C THR A 54 2.27 2.48 -26.82
N PRO A 55 1.27 2.96 -26.06
CA PRO A 55 0.57 4.19 -26.41
C PRO A 55 1.62 5.23 -26.77
N PRO A 56 1.49 5.95 -27.90
CA PRO A 56 2.46 6.98 -28.23
C PRO A 56 2.66 7.86 -27.01
N ALA A 57 3.92 8.05 -26.61
CA ALA A 57 4.25 8.94 -25.50
C ALA A 57 3.48 10.24 -25.70
N PRO A 58 2.81 10.79 -24.66
CA PRO A 58 2.07 12.04 -24.79
C PRO A 58 2.96 13.06 -25.51
N PRO A 59 2.45 13.77 -26.53
CA PRO A 59 3.27 14.71 -27.28
C PRO A 59 3.89 15.69 -26.29
N HIS A 60 5.22 15.70 -26.22
CA HIS A 60 5.92 16.64 -25.36
C HIS A 60 5.56 18.07 -25.80
N PRO A 61 5.42 19.02 -24.85
CA PRO A 61 5.35 20.42 -25.22
C PRO A 61 6.63 20.81 -25.98
N PRO A 62 6.59 21.91 -26.75
CA PRO A 62 7.76 22.34 -27.52
C PRO A 62 8.99 22.46 -26.61
N PRO A 63 10.14 21.90 -27.03
CA PRO A 63 11.33 21.85 -26.20
C PRO A 63 11.87 23.26 -25.97
N LEU A 64 12.20 23.58 -24.71
CA LEU A 64 12.81 24.85 -24.33
C LEU A 64 14.33 24.76 -24.40
N SER A 65 14.96 25.82 -24.91
CA SER A 65 16.41 26.00 -24.87
C SER A 65 16.87 26.61 -23.56
N CYS A 66 18.19 26.62 -23.31
CA CYS A 66 18.75 27.32 -22.15
C CYS A 66 18.45 28.82 -22.17
N GLU A 67 18.39 29.43 -23.37
CA GLU A 67 18.07 30.84 -23.54
C GLU A 67 16.60 31.14 -23.19
N ASP A 68 15.67 30.25 -23.56
CA ASP A 68 14.25 30.35 -23.17
C ASP A 68 14.08 30.27 -21.65
N LEU A 69 14.96 29.51 -20.99
CA LEU A 69 15.05 29.43 -19.52
C LEU A 69 15.85 30.60 -18.91
N LYS A 70 16.20 31.63 -19.70
CA LYS A 70 17.05 32.76 -19.27
C LYS A 70 18.33 32.30 -18.56
N GLY A 71 18.82 31.11 -18.92
CA GLY A 71 20.01 30.50 -18.34
C GLY A 71 21.27 30.92 -19.08
N ILE A 72 22.41 30.67 -18.44
CA ILE A 72 23.73 30.91 -19.02
C ILE A 72 24.27 29.57 -19.53
N GLY A 73 24.68 29.54 -20.80
CA GLY A 73 25.28 28.38 -21.44
C GLY A 73 24.32 27.64 -22.38
N SER A 74 24.40 26.31 -22.41
CA SER A 74 23.59 25.46 -23.28
C SER A 74 23.23 24.16 -22.59
N LEU A 75 22.04 23.63 -22.88
CA LEU A 75 21.57 22.35 -22.35
C LEU A 75 22.40 21.15 -22.85
N ASN A 76 23.19 21.30 -23.92
CA ASN A 76 24.10 20.27 -24.43
C ASN A 76 25.47 20.27 -23.75
N THR A 77 25.81 21.35 -23.03
CA THR A 77 27.07 21.44 -22.27
C THR A 77 26.75 21.65 -20.80
N THR A 78 26.45 22.87 -20.39
CA THR A 78 25.95 23.20 -19.06
C THR A 78 25.07 24.43 -19.16
N CYS A 79 23.82 24.30 -18.71
CA CYS A 79 22.87 25.38 -18.57
C CYS A 79 22.74 25.73 -17.08
N GLN A 80 23.04 26.98 -16.72
CA GLN A 80 22.90 27.48 -15.35
C GLN A 80 21.73 28.45 -15.27
N LEU A 81 20.71 28.11 -14.49
CA LEU A 81 19.59 29.01 -14.24
C LEU A 81 19.94 29.90 -13.06
N ASN A 82 20.06 31.20 -13.31
CA ASN A 82 20.30 32.26 -12.31
C ASN A 82 19.07 33.18 -12.11
N TYR A 83 18.00 32.97 -12.88
CA TYR A 83 16.74 33.72 -12.79
C TYR A 83 15.57 32.80 -12.48
N SER A 84 14.68 33.26 -11.60
CA SER A 84 13.42 32.58 -11.32
C SER A 84 12.43 32.78 -12.47
N LEU A 85 11.71 31.71 -12.82
CA LEU A 85 10.74 31.69 -13.91
C LEU A 85 9.41 31.13 -13.41
N ASN A 86 8.34 31.69 -13.93
CA ASN A 86 6.98 31.24 -13.66
C ASN A 86 6.26 31.02 -14.99
N PHE A 87 5.86 29.78 -15.24
CA PHE A 87 5.21 29.32 -16.45
C PHE A 87 3.73 29.07 -16.18
N THR A 88 2.92 29.18 -17.23
CA THR A 88 1.47 28.87 -17.17
C THR A 88 1.14 27.54 -17.83
N ASN A 89 2.02 27.04 -18.69
CA ASN A 89 1.85 25.84 -19.50
C ASN A 89 2.96 24.83 -19.21
N ASP A 90 2.75 23.59 -19.64
CA ASP A 90 3.70 22.51 -19.50
C ASP A 90 5.05 22.83 -20.15
N ILE A 91 6.12 22.39 -19.48
CA ILE A 91 7.51 22.68 -19.83
C ILE A 91 8.22 21.37 -20.15
N TYR A 92 8.98 21.36 -21.25
CA TYR A 92 9.91 20.29 -21.57
C TYR A 92 11.31 20.84 -21.82
N VAL A 93 12.29 20.32 -21.08
CA VAL A 93 13.70 20.75 -21.11
C VAL A 93 14.59 19.56 -21.47
N PRO A 94 14.85 19.32 -22.76
CA PRO A 94 15.79 18.28 -23.21
C PRO A 94 17.23 18.79 -23.29
N GLY A 95 18.21 17.93 -23.05
CA GLY A 95 19.63 18.26 -23.28
C GLY A 95 20.61 17.11 -23.04
N ASP A 96 21.75 17.17 -23.73
CA ASP A 96 22.84 16.18 -23.60
C ASP A 96 23.89 16.53 -22.53
N GLY A 97 23.76 17.69 -21.89
CA GLY A 97 24.74 18.26 -20.95
C GLY A 97 24.25 18.23 -19.51
N ASN A 98 24.37 19.37 -18.83
CA ASN A 98 23.98 19.53 -17.43
C ASN A 98 22.93 20.65 -17.26
N LEU A 99 22.05 20.52 -16.28
CA LEU A 99 21.12 21.57 -15.86
C LEU A 99 21.31 21.88 -14.37
N PHE A 100 21.82 23.08 -14.09
CA PHE A 100 22.08 23.54 -12.73
C PHE A 100 21.15 24.71 -12.39
N ILE A 101 20.26 24.48 -11.43
CA ILE A 101 19.41 25.53 -10.87
C ILE A 101 20.19 26.13 -9.70
N LEU A 102 20.64 27.37 -9.84
CA LEU A 102 21.48 28.04 -8.86
C LEU A 102 20.70 28.37 -7.57
N GLN A 103 21.44 28.75 -6.54
CA GLN A 103 20.90 29.03 -5.21
C GLN A 103 19.77 30.08 -5.27
N GLY A 104 18.65 29.77 -4.60
CA GLY A 104 17.50 30.67 -4.48
C GLY A 104 16.63 30.79 -5.74
N VAL A 105 16.99 30.13 -6.85
CA VAL A 105 16.22 30.18 -8.09
C VAL A 105 14.98 29.30 -8.00
N VAL A 106 13.85 29.84 -8.48
CA VAL A 106 12.56 29.15 -8.48
C VAL A 106 12.11 28.91 -9.92
N LEU A 107 11.90 27.65 -10.28
CA LEU A 107 11.27 27.22 -11.53
C LEU A 107 9.85 26.75 -11.22
N ALA A 108 8.85 27.57 -11.54
CA ALA A 108 7.46 27.32 -11.15
C ALA A 108 6.53 27.15 -12.36
N CYS A 109 5.59 26.22 -12.25
CA CYS A 109 4.34 26.17 -12.99
C CYS A 109 3.19 25.85 -12.01
N PRO A 110 2.62 26.88 -11.35
CA PRO A 110 1.73 26.70 -10.20
C PRO A 110 0.29 26.34 -10.57
N SER A 111 -0.04 26.13 -11.84
CA SER A 111 -1.34 25.60 -12.26
C SER A 111 -1.50 24.14 -11.84
N SER A 112 -2.71 23.77 -11.41
CA SER A 112 -3.04 22.38 -11.05
C SER A 112 -2.76 21.45 -12.23
N GLY A 113 -1.99 20.40 -11.99
CA GLY A 113 -1.63 19.42 -13.02
C GLY A 113 -0.57 19.87 -14.03
N CYS A 114 -0.05 21.11 -13.94
CA CYS A 114 1.01 21.55 -14.85
C CYS A 114 2.27 20.72 -14.69
N SER A 115 2.92 20.41 -15.81
CA SER A 115 4.05 19.50 -15.88
C SER A 115 5.38 20.21 -16.18
N ILE A 116 6.41 19.87 -15.41
CA ILE A 116 7.80 20.22 -15.69
C ILE A 116 8.57 18.92 -15.96
N VAL A 117 8.99 18.75 -17.20
CA VAL A 117 9.75 17.58 -17.66
C VAL A 117 11.18 18.00 -17.98
N VAL A 118 12.14 17.47 -17.25
CA VAL A 118 13.58 17.65 -17.46
C VAL A 118 14.14 16.33 -17.96
N ASN A 119 14.77 16.33 -19.13
CA ASN A 119 15.42 15.15 -19.69
C ASN A 119 16.86 15.51 -20.06
N ILE A 120 17.79 15.14 -19.18
CA ILE A 120 19.19 15.53 -19.27
C ILE A 120 20.06 14.27 -19.21
N THR A 121 21.07 14.12 -20.07
CA THR A 121 21.93 12.92 -20.01
C THR A 121 23.06 13.04 -18.99
N GLY A 122 23.49 14.25 -18.66
CA GLY A 122 24.52 14.54 -17.65
C GLY A 122 23.95 14.74 -16.24
N GLU A 123 24.37 15.81 -15.55
CA GLU A 123 24.00 16.09 -14.17
C GLU A 123 22.86 17.11 -14.05
N PHE A 124 21.82 16.73 -13.32
CA PHE A 124 20.79 17.65 -12.83
C PHE A 124 21.13 18.09 -11.39
N ARG A 125 21.21 19.39 -11.13
CA ARG A 125 21.57 19.91 -9.81
C ARG A 125 20.58 20.98 -9.33
N LEU A 126 20.01 20.74 -8.16
CA LEU A 126 19.18 21.71 -7.45
C LEU A 126 19.98 22.22 -6.22
N ASN A 127 20.52 23.44 -6.32
CA ASN A 127 21.34 24.03 -5.26
C ASN A 127 20.51 24.42 -4.02
N PRO A 128 21.15 24.73 -2.87
CA PRO A 128 20.45 25.14 -1.66
C PRO A 128 19.47 26.29 -1.92
N SER A 129 18.31 26.27 -1.27
CA SER A 129 17.23 27.26 -1.42
C SER A 129 16.60 27.36 -2.82
N ALA A 130 17.07 26.60 -3.81
CA ALA A 130 16.43 26.50 -5.11
C ALA A 130 15.15 25.66 -5.03
N LYS A 131 14.15 25.99 -5.86
CA LYS A 131 12.84 25.36 -5.83
C LYS A 131 12.32 25.01 -7.22
N ILE A 132 11.74 23.82 -7.36
CA ILE A 132 10.85 23.48 -8.47
C ILE A 132 9.43 23.39 -7.91
N VAL A 133 8.46 24.06 -8.53
CA VAL A 133 7.07 24.07 -8.08
C VAL A 133 6.15 23.72 -9.24
N ALA A 134 5.54 22.53 -9.25
CA ALA A 134 4.61 22.14 -10.31
C ALA A 134 3.71 20.98 -9.89
N GLY A 135 2.59 20.78 -10.59
CA GLY A 135 1.68 19.66 -10.35
C GLY A 135 2.28 18.30 -10.72
N SER A 136 3.04 18.24 -11.81
CA SER A 136 3.86 17.10 -12.21
C SER A 136 5.32 17.53 -12.37
N VAL A 137 6.24 16.80 -11.77
CA VAL A 137 7.67 16.97 -11.97
C VAL A 137 8.25 15.65 -12.43
N TYR A 138 8.82 15.62 -13.64
CA TYR A 138 9.48 14.45 -14.19
C TYR A 138 10.93 14.80 -14.51
N ILE A 139 11.87 14.12 -13.86
CA ILE A 139 13.31 14.36 -14.02
C ILE A 139 13.96 13.07 -14.46
N GLU A 140 14.53 13.07 -15.65
CA GLU A 140 15.43 12.05 -16.15
C GLU A 140 16.85 12.63 -16.25
N ALA A 141 17.81 11.98 -15.59
CA ALA A 141 19.19 12.46 -15.47
C ALA A 141 20.21 11.32 -15.51
N GLY A 142 21.46 11.60 -15.90
CA GLY A 142 22.59 10.69 -15.66
C GLY A 142 22.91 10.60 -14.16
N ASN A 143 23.12 11.76 -13.54
CA ASN A 143 23.26 11.95 -12.10
C ASN A 143 22.35 13.08 -11.61
N ALA A 144 21.89 13.02 -10.37
CA ALA A 144 21.10 14.10 -9.81
C ALA A 144 21.49 14.43 -8.37
N THR A 145 21.61 15.72 -8.06
CA THR A 145 21.98 16.21 -6.73
C THR A 145 20.95 17.23 -6.25
N LEU A 146 20.22 16.87 -5.20
CA LEU A 146 19.28 17.74 -4.50
C LEU A 146 19.92 18.17 -3.18
N PHE A 147 20.55 19.34 -3.15
CA PHE A 147 21.27 19.80 -1.97
C PHE A 147 20.34 20.09 -0.79
N THR A 148 20.88 20.09 0.42
CA THR A 148 20.15 20.49 1.63
C THR A 148 19.52 21.88 1.45
N GLY A 149 18.24 22.00 1.80
CA GLY A 149 17.46 23.23 1.63
C GLY A 149 16.89 23.45 0.24
N SER A 150 17.20 22.59 -0.74
CA SER A 150 16.52 22.56 -2.03
C SER A 150 15.14 21.86 -1.91
N VAL A 151 14.18 22.26 -2.75
CA VAL A 151 12.80 21.74 -2.67
C VAL A 151 12.22 21.45 -4.06
N ILE A 152 11.67 20.26 -4.26
CA ILE A 152 10.71 19.97 -5.32
C ILE A 152 9.33 19.90 -4.67
N ASN A 153 8.44 20.82 -5.02
CA ASN A 153 7.15 21.00 -4.39
C ASN A 153 5.99 20.84 -5.37
N SER A 154 5.21 19.81 -5.14
CA SER A 154 3.96 19.48 -5.83
C SER A 154 2.77 19.44 -4.87
N THR A 155 2.91 20.04 -3.68
CA THR A 155 1.87 20.08 -2.65
C THR A 155 0.63 20.82 -3.14
N ALA A 156 -0.55 20.21 -3.00
CA ALA A 156 -1.83 20.81 -3.39
C ALA A 156 -1.93 21.25 -4.87
N LEU A 157 -1.05 20.72 -5.75
CA LEU A 157 -0.99 21.04 -7.17
C LEU A 157 -1.40 19.87 -8.06
N GLY A 158 -2.05 18.83 -7.50
CA GLY A 158 -2.58 17.72 -8.26
C GLY A 158 -3.55 18.18 -9.35
N GLY A 159 -3.45 17.60 -10.54
CA GLY A 159 -4.49 17.72 -11.57
C GLY A 159 -5.69 16.83 -11.26
N GLU A 160 -6.66 16.80 -12.16
CA GLU A 160 -7.78 15.86 -12.04
C GLU A 160 -7.24 14.42 -12.13
N PRO A 161 -7.51 13.56 -11.13
CA PRO A 161 -7.05 12.18 -11.17
C PRO A 161 -7.82 11.38 -12.23
N SER A 162 -7.16 10.38 -12.83
CA SER A 162 -7.79 9.50 -13.83
C SER A 162 -8.94 8.66 -13.25
N ILE A 163 -9.00 8.53 -11.92
CA ILE A 163 -10.04 7.82 -11.17
C ILE A 163 -10.65 8.81 -10.17
N ILE A 164 -11.96 9.04 -10.27
CA ILE A 164 -12.68 10.04 -9.45
C ILE A 164 -13.21 9.49 -8.12
N THR A 165 -13.03 8.19 -7.82
CA THR A 165 -13.54 7.57 -6.58
C THR A 165 -12.88 8.11 -5.31
N GLY A 166 -11.72 8.75 -5.44
CA GLY A 166 -11.04 9.40 -4.33
C GLY A 166 -11.57 10.79 -3.98
N THR A 167 -12.47 11.38 -4.77
CA THR A 167 -13.05 12.70 -4.46
C THR A 167 -14.46 12.51 -3.87
N PRO A 168 -14.71 12.92 -2.61
CA PRO A 168 -16.05 12.84 -2.02
C PRO A 168 -17.04 13.74 -2.76
N THR A 169 -18.23 13.21 -3.06
CA THR A 169 -19.27 13.93 -3.81
C THR A 169 -20.27 14.66 -2.90
N GLU A 170 -20.43 14.21 -1.66
CA GLU A 170 -21.36 14.83 -0.72
C GLU A 170 -20.75 16.05 -0.02
N ALA A 171 -21.60 17.05 0.23
CA ALA A 171 -21.21 18.30 0.91
C ALA A 171 -21.06 18.11 2.44
N GLN A 172 -20.24 17.15 2.84
CA GLN A 172 -20.02 16.73 4.24
C GLN A 172 -18.61 17.07 4.76
N GLY A 173 -17.75 17.68 3.93
CA GLY A 173 -16.37 18.00 4.31
C GLY A 173 -15.47 16.78 4.49
N ALA A 174 -15.77 15.67 3.81
CA ALA A 174 -14.99 14.44 3.87
C ALA A 174 -13.60 14.60 3.22
N GLY A 175 -12.59 13.85 3.67
CA GLY A 175 -11.23 13.92 3.13
C GLY A 175 -11.10 13.20 1.79
N GLY A 176 -10.19 13.66 0.93
CA GLY A 176 -9.84 12.99 -0.33
C GLY A 176 -9.08 11.67 -0.09
N GLY A 177 -9.21 10.71 -0.99
CA GLY A 177 -8.52 9.41 -0.96
C GLY A 177 -7.48 9.28 -2.07
N TYR A 178 -6.34 8.69 -1.78
CA TYR A 178 -5.32 8.19 -2.72
C TYR A 178 -4.26 7.49 -1.89
N GLY A 179 -3.82 6.28 -2.22
CA GLY A 179 -2.95 5.49 -1.33
C GLY A 179 -3.69 4.93 -0.13
N GLY A 180 -4.09 5.81 0.79
CA GLY A 180 -5.05 5.57 1.87
C GLY A 180 -6.41 6.22 1.59
N ARG A 181 -7.45 5.75 2.30
CA ARG A 181 -8.76 6.40 2.30
C ARG A 181 -8.74 7.73 3.04
N GLY A 182 -9.57 8.67 2.59
CA GLY A 182 -9.84 9.90 3.33
C GLY A 182 -10.78 9.64 4.50
N ALA A 183 -10.67 10.44 5.56
CA ALA A 183 -11.57 10.34 6.71
C ALA A 183 -12.96 10.91 6.39
N SER A 184 -13.96 10.49 7.18
CA SER A 184 -15.25 11.16 7.29
C SER A 184 -15.55 11.41 8.77
N CYS A 185 -16.07 12.60 9.07
CA CYS A 185 -16.50 12.96 10.42
C CYS A 185 -18.02 13.00 10.58
N VAL A 186 -18.76 12.79 9.49
CA VAL A 186 -20.21 12.69 9.56
C VAL A 186 -20.54 11.26 9.97
N MET A 187 -21.04 11.12 11.19
CA MET A 187 -21.47 9.83 11.72
C MET A 187 -22.87 9.51 11.21
N ASP A 188 -23.03 8.38 10.54
CA ASP A 188 -24.34 7.76 10.35
C ASP A 188 -24.59 6.83 11.54
N ASN A 189 -25.61 7.13 12.36
CA ASN A 189 -25.96 6.32 13.54
C ASN A 189 -26.35 4.86 13.20
N LYS A 190 -26.52 4.53 11.92
CA LYS A 190 -26.82 3.18 11.44
C LYS A 190 -25.58 2.39 11.00
N LYS A 191 -24.42 3.03 10.86
CA LYS A 191 -23.18 2.40 10.37
C LYS A 191 -22.08 2.45 11.43
N LEU A 192 -21.16 1.49 11.38
CA LEU A 192 -19.97 1.54 12.22
C LEU A 192 -19.02 2.62 11.69
N PRO A 193 -18.22 3.29 12.56
CA PRO A 193 -17.28 4.32 12.13
C PRO A 193 -16.28 3.88 11.05
N GLU A 194 -15.90 2.60 11.03
CA GLU A 194 -14.98 2.01 10.04
C GLU A 194 -15.64 1.74 8.67
N ASP A 195 -16.98 1.72 8.60
CA ASP A 195 -17.74 1.58 7.36
C ASP A 195 -18.04 2.94 6.69
N VAL A 196 -17.55 4.05 7.27
CA VAL A 196 -17.79 5.41 6.80
C VAL A 196 -16.44 6.09 6.53
N TRP A 197 -16.11 6.24 5.25
CA TRP A 197 -14.92 6.94 4.80
C TRP A 197 -15.27 8.08 3.84
N GLY A 198 -14.31 8.94 3.58
CA GLY A 198 -14.42 9.98 2.56
C GLY A 198 -14.11 9.42 1.17
N GLY A 199 -13.03 9.90 0.56
CA GLY A 199 -12.57 9.41 -0.73
C GLY A 199 -11.96 8.01 -0.63
N ASP A 200 -12.24 7.17 -1.64
CA ASP A 200 -11.66 5.84 -1.71
C ASP A 200 -10.18 5.86 -2.16
N ALA A 201 -9.44 4.79 -1.83
CA ALA A 201 -8.07 4.64 -2.28
C ALA A 201 -8.04 4.06 -3.71
N TYR A 202 -7.10 4.53 -4.54
CA TYR A 202 -6.89 4.02 -5.90
C TYR A 202 -5.40 3.93 -6.26
N GLY A 203 -5.12 3.56 -7.51
CA GLY A 203 -3.76 3.46 -8.04
C GLY A 203 -2.97 2.28 -7.47
N TRP A 204 -3.64 1.20 -7.07
CA TRP A 204 -2.99 0.01 -6.50
C TRP A 204 -2.14 -0.75 -7.53
N ASP A 205 -2.61 -0.86 -8.77
CA ASP A 205 -1.86 -1.53 -9.86
C ASP A 205 -0.50 -0.88 -10.14
N TRP A 206 -0.35 0.40 -9.76
CA TRP A 206 0.85 1.20 -9.92
C TRP A 206 1.64 1.34 -8.60
N LEU A 207 1.44 0.46 -7.61
CA LEU A 207 2.14 0.53 -6.31
C LEU A 207 3.66 0.60 -6.45
N MET A 208 4.23 -0.14 -7.42
CA MET A 208 5.67 -0.18 -7.64
C MET A 208 6.20 1.04 -8.39
N GLU A 209 5.39 1.69 -9.20
CA GLU A 209 5.74 2.85 -10.02
C GLU A 209 4.58 3.88 -9.99
N PRO A 210 4.31 4.51 -8.83
CA PRO A 210 3.14 5.34 -8.64
C PRO A 210 3.22 6.62 -9.48
N TRP A 211 2.15 6.90 -10.24
CA TRP A 211 2.10 8.07 -11.14
C TRP A 211 0.71 8.73 -11.23
N SER A 212 -0.05 8.69 -10.13
CA SER A 212 -1.36 9.33 -10.06
C SER A 212 -1.32 10.60 -9.22
N TYR A 213 -2.15 11.57 -9.56
CA TYR A 213 -2.43 12.69 -8.66
C TYR A 213 -3.17 12.20 -7.41
N GLY A 214 -3.08 12.97 -6.33
CA GLY A 214 -4.02 12.87 -5.22
C GLY A 214 -5.37 13.47 -5.61
N SER A 215 -6.42 13.06 -4.91
CA SER A 215 -7.77 13.58 -5.04
C SER A 215 -8.04 14.74 -4.11
N LYS A 216 -9.03 15.54 -4.49
CA LYS A 216 -9.52 16.66 -3.71
C LYS A 216 -10.36 16.17 -2.52
N GLY A 217 -10.33 16.90 -1.41
CA GLY A 217 -11.31 16.75 -0.32
C GLY A 217 -12.68 17.34 -0.68
N GLY A 218 -13.72 16.89 0.01
CA GLY A 218 -15.08 17.42 -0.12
C GLY A 218 -15.27 18.76 0.58
N THR A 219 -16.33 19.49 0.23
CA THR A 219 -16.74 20.75 0.87
C THR A 219 -17.87 20.52 1.88
N THR A 220 -18.12 21.45 2.81
CA THR A 220 -19.33 21.43 3.69
C THR A 220 -20.46 22.34 3.19
N SER A 221 -20.30 22.99 2.03
CA SER A 221 -21.29 23.90 1.42
C SER A 221 -21.56 23.48 -0.03
N LYS A 222 -22.77 23.75 -0.54
CA LYS A 222 -23.11 23.48 -1.94
C LYS A 222 -22.73 24.63 -2.87
N GLU A 223 -22.52 25.81 -2.29
CA GLU A 223 -22.28 27.07 -2.99
C GLU A 223 -20.78 27.33 -3.15
N ASP A 224 -20.00 27.02 -2.11
CA ASP A 224 -18.57 27.26 -2.06
C ASP A 224 -17.76 25.96 -1.95
N ASP A 225 -16.58 25.96 -2.58
CA ASP A 225 -15.67 24.84 -2.57
C ASP A 225 -14.48 25.07 -1.63
N TYR A 226 -14.57 24.50 -0.43
CA TYR A 226 -13.54 24.57 0.60
C TYR A 226 -12.60 23.35 0.61
N GLY A 227 -12.77 22.40 -0.31
CA GLY A 227 -12.01 21.16 -0.33
C GLY A 227 -10.52 21.40 -0.58
N GLY A 228 -9.67 20.79 0.24
CA GLY A 228 -8.22 20.78 0.03
C GLY A 228 -7.87 20.09 -1.30
N LYS A 229 -6.98 20.70 -2.10
CA LYS A 229 -6.55 20.13 -3.39
C LYS A 229 -5.68 18.88 -3.18
N GLY A 230 -5.73 17.94 -4.12
CA GLY A 230 -4.88 16.76 -4.08
C GLY A 230 -3.39 17.06 -4.30
N GLY A 231 -2.52 16.18 -3.81
CA GLY A 231 -1.09 16.25 -4.06
C GLY A 231 -0.72 15.97 -5.52
N GLY A 232 0.36 16.57 -5.99
CA GLY A 232 0.89 16.35 -7.33
C GLY A 232 1.71 15.05 -7.45
N ARG A 233 2.54 14.96 -8.48
CA ARG A 233 3.37 13.76 -8.72
C ARG A 233 4.80 14.09 -9.09
N ILE A 234 5.74 13.34 -8.51
CA ILE A 234 7.19 13.54 -8.71
C ILE A 234 7.79 12.22 -9.20
N TRP A 235 8.46 12.25 -10.34
CA TRP A 235 9.17 11.12 -10.92
C TRP A 235 10.63 11.47 -11.12
N ILE A 236 11.53 10.75 -10.47
CA ILE A 236 12.98 10.94 -10.56
C ILE A 236 13.59 9.64 -11.07
N GLN A 237 14.09 9.66 -12.30
CA GLN A 237 14.75 8.55 -12.95
C GLN A 237 16.21 8.93 -13.23
N VAL A 238 17.13 8.34 -12.48
CA VAL A 238 18.55 8.69 -12.54
C VAL A 238 19.37 7.45 -12.87
N LYS A 239 20.20 7.52 -13.90
CA LYS A 239 20.92 6.34 -14.39
C LYS A 239 21.92 5.77 -13.39
N ASP A 240 22.70 6.64 -12.74
CA ASP A 240 23.85 6.23 -11.94
C ASP A 240 23.66 6.52 -10.44
N SER A 241 23.61 7.79 -10.02
CA SER A 241 23.49 8.14 -8.60
C SER A 241 22.63 9.37 -8.34
N VAL A 242 21.81 9.30 -7.30
CA VAL A 242 21.02 10.43 -6.80
C VAL A 242 21.33 10.70 -5.33
N ASP A 243 21.62 11.96 -5.02
CA ASP A 243 21.69 12.48 -3.65
C ASP A 243 20.41 13.26 -3.34
N VAL A 244 19.57 12.72 -2.45
CA VAL A 244 18.31 13.31 -1.99
C VAL A 244 18.52 13.91 -0.60
N SER A 245 19.38 14.91 -0.50
CA SER A 245 19.58 15.70 0.73
C SER A 245 18.56 16.84 0.89
N GLY A 246 17.87 17.20 -0.19
CA GLY A 246 16.77 18.17 -0.24
C GLY A 246 15.42 17.61 0.19
N VAL A 247 14.34 18.26 -0.26
CA VAL A 247 12.97 17.92 0.11
C VAL A 247 12.11 17.67 -1.13
N LEU A 248 11.42 16.54 -1.18
CA LEU A 248 10.42 16.19 -2.20
C LEU A 248 9.03 16.19 -1.53
N LEU A 249 8.09 17.02 -2.02
CA LEU A 249 6.76 17.18 -1.45
C LEU A 249 5.68 16.94 -2.51
N ALA A 250 4.84 15.95 -2.29
CA ALA A 250 3.61 15.69 -3.03
C ALA A 250 2.42 15.64 -2.06
N ASP A 251 2.41 16.51 -1.05
CA ASP A 251 1.42 16.50 0.01
C ASP A 251 0.05 17.01 -0.48
N GLY A 252 -1.03 16.55 0.17
CA GLY A 252 -2.36 17.09 -0.02
C GLY A 252 -2.50 18.49 0.59
N GLY A 253 -3.37 19.31 0.00
CA GLY A 253 -3.71 20.63 0.52
C GLY A 253 -4.69 20.57 1.70
N ASP A 254 -4.56 21.51 2.62
CA ASP A 254 -5.47 21.62 3.76
C ASP A 254 -6.83 22.21 3.34
N GLY A 255 -7.93 21.62 3.82
CA GLY A 255 -9.31 22.10 3.63
C GLY A 255 -9.84 22.96 4.81
N GLY A 256 -9.09 23.07 5.90
CA GLY A 256 -9.48 23.83 7.09
C GLY A 256 -10.72 23.26 7.78
N THR A 257 -11.52 24.09 8.46
CA THR A 257 -12.70 23.60 9.22
C THR A 257 -13.97 23.46 8.38
N LYS A 258 -13.96 23.92 7.12
CA LYS A 258 -15.14 23.96 6.22
C LYS A 258 -15.00 23.04 5.00
N GLY A 259 -13.88 22.34 4.86
CA GLY A 259 -13.64 21.38 3.80
C GLY A 259 -12.71 20.28 4.27
N GLY A 260 -12.79 19.12 3.64
CA GLY A 260 -11.88 18.01 3.90
C GLY A 260 -10.51 18.27 3.28
N GLY A 261 -9.48 17.67 3.87
CA GLY A 261 -8.13 17.73 3.32
C GLY A 261 -8.01 16.92 2.03
N GLY A 262 -7.18 17.39 1.10
CA GLY A 262 -6.83 16.63 -0.10
C GLY A 262 -5.93 15.44 0.24
N SER A 263 -5.97 14.38 -0.55
CA SER A 263 -5.03 13.27 -0.37
C SER A 263 -3.62 13.62 -0.85
N GLY A 264 -2.62 12.93 -0.31
CA GLY A 264 -1.26 12.96 -0.85
C GLY A 264 -1.23 12.46 -2.29
N GLY A 265 -0.14 12.73 -3.00
CA GLY A 265 0.06 12.32 -4.39
C GLY A 265 1.08 11.19 -4.54
N SER A 266 1.80 11.18 -5.66
CA SER A 266 2.77 10.12 -6.01
C SER A 266 4.21 10.60 -6.00
N ILE A 267 5.12 9.81 -5.45
CA ILE A 267 6.56 10.00 -5.64
C ILE A 267 7.21 8.69 -6.06
N TYR A 268 7.92 8.69 -7.19
CA TYR A 268 8.73 7.56 -7.63
C TYR A 268 10.18 7.97 -7.84
N VAL A 269 11.10 7.19 -7.28
CA VAL A 269 12.55 7.40 -7.43
C VAL A 269 13.19 6.10 -7.94
N LYS A 270 13.85 6.15 -9.08
CA LYS A 270 14.56 5.02 -9.70
C LYS A 270 16.03 5.38 -9.91
N THR A 271 16.93 4.56 -9.38
CA THR A 271 18.39 4.78 -9.51
C THR A 271 19.21 3.51 -9.23
N ARG A 272 20.50 3.51 -9.57
CA ARG A 272 21.42 2.48 -9.08
C ARG A 272 21.88 2.77 -7.65
N LYS A 273 22.19 4.02 -7.32
CA LYS A 273 22.68 4.42 -5.99
C LYS A 273 21.89 5.61 -5.45
N MET A 274 21.39 5.47 -4.23
CA MET A 274 20.70 6.53 -3.51
C MET A 274 21.43 6.87 -2.20
N SER A 275 21.70 8.16 -1.99
CA SER A 275 22.23 8.74 -0.76
C SER A 275 21.42 9.98 -0.35
N GLY A 276 21.73 10.54 0.81
CA GLY A 276 21.10 11.75 1.32
C GLY A 276 20.04 11.47 2.38
N SER A 277 20.06 12.28 3.44
CA SER A 277 19.14 12.19 4.58
C SER A 277 17.99 13.19 4.50
N GLY A 278 17.58 13.54 3.28
CA GLY A 278 16.51 14.50 3.02
C GLY A 278 15.12 13.99 3.43
N ARG A 279 14.08 14.69 2.98
CA ARG A 279 12.68 14.36 3.29
C ARG A 279 11.87 14.13 2.03
N ILE A 280 11.14 13.02 2.01
CA ILE A 280 10.22 12.63 0.93
C ILE A 280 8.82 12.48 1.55
N SER A 281 7.88 13.32 1.14
CA SER A 281 6.53 13.38 1.74
C SER A 281 5.43 13.34 0.69
N ALA A 282 4.47 12.47 0.88
CA ALA A 282 3.21 12.41 0.14
C ALA A 282 2.06 12.23 1.14
N SER A 283 2.00 13.08 2.15
CA SER A 283 1.05 13.00 3.27
C SER A 283 -0.28 13.65 2.91
N GLY A 284 -1.36 13.21 3.55
CA GLY A 284 -2.69 13.82 3.38
C GLY A 284 -2.78 15.20 4.04
N GLY A 285 -3.58 16.08 3.45
CA GLY A 285 -3.89 17.41 4.00
C GLY A 285 -4.86 17.34 5.19
N ASN A 286 -4.80 18.32 6.08
CA ASN A 286 -5.69 18.46 7.21
C ASN A 286 -7.01 19.12 6.78
N GLY A 287 -8.12 18.75 7.40
CA GLY A 287 -9.40 19.36 7.06
C GLY A 287 -10.47 19.03 8.10
N PHE A 288 -11.72 19.36 7.78
CA PHE A 288 -12.87 18.96 8.57
C PHE A 288 -12.79 17.45 8.83
N ALA A 289 -12.62 16.68 7.76
CA ALA A 289 -11.98 15.38 7.79
C ALA A 289 -10.64 15.39 7.03
N GLY A 290 -9.65 14.66 7.54
CA GLY A 290 -8.30 14.59 6.96
C GLY A 290 -8.24 13.74 5.69
N GLY A 291 -7.41 14.16 4.74
CA GLY A 291 -7.16 13.40 3.51
C GLY A 291 -6.29 12.16 3.74
N GLY A 292 -6.40 11.16 2.87
CA GLY A 292 -5.55 9.97 2.88
C GLY A 292 -4.10 10.26 2.49
N GLY A 293 -3.15 9.51 3.04
CA GLY A 293 -1.74 9.58 2.62
C GLY A 293 -1.51 8.90 1.27
N GLY A 294 -0.65 9.46 0.43
CA GLY A 294 -0.38 9.04 -0.94
C GLY A 294 0.57 7.84 -1.10
N ARG A 295 1.24 7.74 -2.25
CA ARG A 295 2.12 6.61 -2.57
C ARG A 295 3.54 7.07 -2.86
N VAL A 296 4.50 6.43 -2.21
CA VAL A 296 5.93 6.63 -2.48
C VAL A 296 6.55 5.29 -2.84
N SER A 297 7.32 5.24 -3.92
CA SER A 297 8.10 4.05 -4.27
C SER A 297 9.54 4.42 -4.59
N VAL A 298 10.47 3.62 -4.07
CA VAL A 298 11.91 3.76 -4.31
C VAL A 298 12.44 2.47 -4.90
N ASN A 299 13.07 2.57 -6.07
CA ASN A 299 13.77 1.51 -6.76
C ASN A 299 15.25 1.88 -6.86
N ALA A 300 15.99 1.65 -5.77
CA ALA A 300 17.41 1.92 -5.64
C ALA A 300 18.19 0.62 -5.36
N PHE A 301 19.10 0.21 -6.25
CA PHE A 301 19.89 -1.02 -6.09
C PHE A 301 20.78 -0.98 -4.83
N SER A 302 21.35 0.18 -4.54
CA SER A 302 22.16 0.43 -3.35
C SER A 302 21.69 1.71 -2.66
N ARG A 303 21.44 1.63 -1.35
CA ARG A 303 20.99 2.74 -0.52
C ARG A 303 21.91 2.84 0.69
N HIS A 304 22.56 3.99 0.84
CA HIS A 304 23.54 4.23 1.91
C HIS A 304 22.97 4.99 3.11
N ASP A 305 21.98 5.86 2.86
CA ASP A 305 21.32 6.68 3.89
C ASP A 305 19.81 6.40 3.93
N ASP A 306 19.18 6.79 5.04
CA ASP A 306 17.74 6.69 5.23
C ASP A 306 17.07 8.07 5.23
N PRO A 307 16.54 8.55 4.09
CA PRO A 307 15.69 9.74 4.07
C PRO A 307 14.44 9.55 4.93
N THR A 308 13.96 10.67 5.48
CA THR A 308 12.69 10.69 6.21
C THR A 308 11.53 10.55 5.22
N LEU A 309 10.77 9.45 5.34
CA LEU A 309 9.65 9.12 4.47
C LEU A 309 8.31 9.32 5.22
N LEU A 310 7.44 10.17 4.68
CA LEU A 310 6.13 10.48 5.25
C LEU A 310 5.02 10.19 4.24
N VAL A 311 4.13 9.27 4.63
CA VAL A 311 2.95 8.88 3.83
C VAL A 311 1.72 8.77 4.74
N HIS A 312 1.66 9.51 5.84
CA HIS A 312 0.53 9.42 6.77
C HIS A 312 -0.69 10.19 6.25
N GLY A 313 -1.88 9.89 6.77
CA GLY A 313 -3.07 10.71 6.49
C GLY A 313 -3.02 12.07 7.17
N GLY A 314 -3.95 12.96 6.82
CA GLY A 314 -4.11 14.27 7.42
C GLY A 314 -4.98 14.24 8.67
N ARG A 315 -4.89 15.27 9.51
CA ARG A 315 -5.69 15.40 10.74
C ARG A 315 -7.11 15.86 10.42
N SER A 316 -8.06 15.32 11.16
CA SER A 316 -9.47 15.72 11.11
C SER A 316 -9.79 16.69 12.25
N PHE A 317 -10.44 17.81 11.94
CA PHE A 317 -10.91 18.77 12.94
C PHE A 317 -12.30 18.42 13.47
N GLY A 318 -13.19 17.88 12.64
CA GLY A 318 -14.55 17.48 13.03
C GLY A 318 -14.59 16.23 13.90
N CYS A 319 -13.57 15.37 13.79
CA CYS A 319 -13.46 14.12 14.52
C CYS A 319 -11.97 13.85 14.85
N PRO A 320 -11.42 14.44 15.92
CA PRO A 320 -9.97 14.41 16.21
C PRO A 320 -9.33 13.02 16.34
N THR A 321 -10.14 11.99 16.61
CA THR A 321 -9.69 10.59 16.72
C THR A 321 -9.66 9.85 15.39
N ASN A 322 -10.27 10.37 14.32
CA ASN A 322 -10.35 9.73 13.01
C ASN A 322 -9.63 10.56 11.94
N ALA A 323 -8.30 10.51 11.93
CA ALA A 323 -7.48 11.05 10.85
C ALA A 323 -7.65 10.26 9.54
N GLY A 324 -7.16 10.79 8.41
CA GLY A 324 -7.08 10.00 7.18
C GLY A 324 -6.18 8.77 7.35
N ALA A 325 -6.41 7.75 6.52
CA ALA A 325 -5.59 6.55 6.52
C ALA A 325 -4.19 6.84 5.98
N ALA A 326 -3.22 6.04 6.42
CA ALA A 326 -1.89 6.10 5.84
C ALA A 326 -1.93 5.66 4.36
N GLY A 327 -1.00 6.20 3.61
CA GLY A 327 -0.62 5.72 2.30
C GLY A 327 0.35 4.56 2.36
N THR A 328 1.09 4.39 1.26
CA THR A 328 2.03 3.27 1.10
C THR A 328 3.41 3.76 0.72
N PHE A 329 4.43 3.22 1.39
CA PHE A 329 5.82 3.28 0.92
C PHE A 329 6.26 1.91 0.43
N TYR A 330 6.72 1.81 -0.82
CA TYR A 330 7.27 0.59 -1.40
C TYR A 330 8.76 0.74 -1.71
N ASP A 331 9.54 -0.25 -1.30
CA ASP A 331 10.97 -0.32 -1.59
C ASP A 331 11.23 -1.55 -2.47
N ALA A 332 11.52 -1.32 -3.75
CA ALA A 332 11.42 -2.34 -4.79
C ALA A 332 12.49 -3.43 -4.70
N VAL A 333 13.70 -3.07 -4.27
CA VAL A 333 14.85 -4.00 -4.20
C VAL A 333 14.72 -4.99 -3.03
N PRO A 334 14.50 -4.55 -1.78
CA PRO A 334 14.19 -5.46 -0.68
C PRO A 334 12.72 -5.93 -0.71
N ARG A 335 11.92 -5.51 -1.71
CA ARG A 335 10.49 -5.84 -1.87
C ARG A 335 9.72 -5.63 -0.56
N ARG A 336 9.86 -4.44 0.01
CA ARG A 336 9.30 -4.08 1.31
C ARG A 336 8.13 -3.12 1.12
N LEU A 337 6.97 -3.47 1.69
CA LEU A 337 5.84 -2.56 1.82
C LEU A 337 5.77 -2.03 3.26
N MET A 338 5.62 -0.72 3.42
CA MET A 338 5.44 -0.05 4.70
C MET A 338 4.17 0.82 4.67
N ILE A 339 3.36 0.66 5.70
CA ILE A 339 2.20 1.51 6.00
C ILE A 339 2.42 2.07 7.39
N ASN A 340 2.57 3.39 7.50
CA ASN A 340 2.90 4.06 8.77
C ASN A 340 2.07 5.34 8.91
N ASN A 341 1.20 5.41 9.90
CA ASN A 341 0.33 6.57 10.12
C ASN A 341 0.89 7.58 11.14
N GLN A 342 2.18 7.46 11.51
CA GLN A 342 2.87 8.40 12.41
C GLN A 342 2.12 8.70 13.71
N ASN A 343 1.53 7.66 14.32
CA ASN A 343 0.78 7.72 15.58
C ASN A 343 -0.51 8.57 15.49
N MET A 344 -1.00 8.83 14.28
CA MET A 344 -2.32 9.42 14.05
C MET A 344 -3.37 8.32 14.15
N SER A 345 -4.30 8.46 15.09
CA SER A 345 -5.42 7.53 15.21
C SER A 345 -6.36 7.72 14.02
N THR A 346 -6.86 6.61 13.49
CA THR A 346 -7.77 6.58 12.37
C THR A 346 -8.71 5.38 12.53
N ASP A 347 -9.94 5.53 12.03
CA ASP A 347 -10.88 4.45 11.78
C ASP A 347 -10.99 4.15 10.28
N THR A 348 -10.24 4.87 9.45
CA THR A 348 -10.14 4.61 8.01
C THR A 348 -8.94 3.75 7.66
N ASP A 349 -9.06 3.01 6.56
CA ASP A 349 -8.09 1.98 6.19
C ASP A 349 -7.28 2.32 4.95
N THR A 350 -6.04 1.81 4.94
CA THR A 350 -5.25 1.62 3.73
C THR A 350 -5.66 0.30 3.08
N LEU A 351 -6.14 0.34 1.82
CA LEU A 351 -6.58 -0.86 1.13
C LEU A 351 -5.42 -1.65 0.52
N LEU A 352 -5.44 -2.97 0.72
CA LEU A 352 -4.53 -3.94 0.11
C LEU A 352 -5.32 -4.79 -0.90
N LEU A 353 -5.33 -4.38 -2.18
CA LEU A 353 -6.26 -4.92 -3.17
C LEU A 353 -5.75 -6.16 -3.93
N ALA A 354 -4.45 -6.23 -4.20
CA ALA A 354 -3.85 -7.34 -4.94
C ALA A 354 -2.44 -7.62 -4.45
N PHE A 355 -2.08 -8.89 -4.38
CA PHE A 355 -0.76 -9.34 -3.95
C PHE A 355 0.04 -9.82 -5.17
N PRO A 356 1.33 -9.47 -5.30
CA PRO A 356 2.09 -9.87 -6.48
C PRO A 356 2.27 -11.38 -6.51
N ASN A 357 2.00 -12.01 -7.66
CA ASN A 357 2.22 -13.45 -7.83
C ASN A 357 3.72 -13.77 -7.94
N GLN A 358 4.46 -13.01 -8.73
CA GLN A 358 5.92 -12.98 -8.75
C GLN A 358 6.42 -11.60 -9.21
N PRO A 359 7.48 -11.04 -8.60
CA PRO A 359 8.08 -11.52 -7.36
C PRO A 359 7.22 -11.23 -6.12
N LEU A 360 7.19 -12.17 -5.17
CA LEU A 360 6.53 -11.98 -3.88
C LEU A 360 7.17 -10.83 -3.08
N TRP A 361 6.37 -10.18 -2.23
CA TRP A 361 6.91 -9.28 -1.21
C TRP A 361 7.78 -10.04 -0.22
N THR A 362 8.83 -9.39 0.25
CA THR A 362 9.75 -9.98 1.24
C THR A 362 9.41 -9.49 2.63
N ASN A 363 9.07 -8.20 2.79
CA ASN A 363 8.80 -7.61 4.10
C ASN A 363 7.53 -6.76 4.06
N VAL A 364 6.67 -6.89 5.05
CA VAL A 364 5.46 -6.06 5.19
C VAL A 364 5.41 -5.49 6.61
N TYR A 365 5.37 -4.17 6.72
CA TYR A 365 5.37 -3.43 7.98
C TYR A 365 4.12 -2.55 8.10
N ILE A 366 3.35 -2.71 9.16
CA ILE A 366 2.19 -1.86 9.49
C ILE A 366 2.43 -1.22 10.85
N LEU A 367 2.62 0.10 10.88
CA LEU A 367 3.25 0.80 12.00
C LEU A 367 2.44 2.01 12.48
N ASN A 368 2.57 2.30 13.77
CA ASN A 368 2.20 3.55 14.43
C ASN A 368 0.79 4.02 14.11
N ARG A 369 -0.22 3.25 14.54
CA ARG A 369 -1.66 3.50 14.35
C ARG A 369 -2.14 3.46 12.90
N ALA A 370 -1.36 2.86 12.01
CA ALA A 370 -1.88 2.45 10.71
C ALA A 370 -2.97 1.38 10.87
N ARG A 371 -4.02 1.50 10.06
CA ARG A 371 -5.01 0.46 9.81
C ARG A 371 -4.93 0.04 8.34
N ALA A 372 -4.92 -1.26 8.08
CA ALA A 372 -4.92 -1.81 6.73
C ALA A 372 -6.04 -2.82 6.57
N THR A 373 -6.70 -2.81 5.42
CA THR A 373 -7.80 -3.72 5.12
C THR A 373 -7.55 -4.48 3.82
N VAL A 374 -7.78 -5.79 3.87
CA VAL A 374 -7.78 -6.68 2.71
C VAL A 374 -9.24 -7.03 2.39
N PRO A 375 -9.85 -6.39 1.38
CA PRO A 375 -11.20 -6.73 0.96
C PRO A 375 -11.21 -8.03 0.14
N LEU A 376 -12.32 -8.76 0.19
CA LEU A 376 -12.57 -9.90 -0.70
C LEU A 376 -12.81 -9.38 -2.13
N LEU A 377 -11.76 -9.35 -2.94
CA LEU A 377 -11.84 -8.93 -4.35
C LEU A 377 -11.88 -10.10 -5.32
N TRP A 378 -11.37 -11.26 -4.89
CA TRP A 378 -11.31 -12.46 -5.71
C TRP A 378 -12.49 -13.40 -5.46
N SER A 379 -12.53 -14.45 -6.26
CA SER A 379 -13.42 -15.58 -6.05
C SER A 379 -13.29 -16.13 -4.63
N ARG A 380 -14.43 -16.53 -4.05
CA ARG A 380 -14.54 -17.25 -2.77
C ARG A 380 -13.62 -18.49 -2.68
N ILE A 381 -13.06 -18.94 -3.81
CA ILE A 381 -12.15 -20.08 -3.94
C ILE A 381 -10.76 -19.87 -3.29
N TYR A 382 -10.26 -18.63 -3.17
CA TYR A 382 -8.88 -18.38 -2.66
C TYR A 382 -8.81 -17.63 -1.33
N GLY A 383 -9.94 -17.21 -0.77
CA GLY A 383 -9.98 -16.33 0.40
C GLY A 383 -9.64 -14.89 0.05
N ALA A 384 -9.71 -14.01 1.05
CA ALA A 384 -9.45 -12.58 0.88
C ALA A 384 -7.95 -12.26 0.85
N LEU A 385 -7.15 -12.95 1.67
CA LEU A 385 -5.70 -12.75 1.74
C LEU A 385 -4.96 -13.98 1.21
N ARG A 386 -3.98 -13.75 0.34
CA ARG A 386 -2.97 -14.76 0.01
C ARG A 386 -1.61 -14.08 -0.08
N MET A 387 -0.90 -14.06 1.03
CA MET A 387 0.36 -13.35 1.17
C MET A 387 1.45 -14.30 1.65
N SER A 388 2.59 -14.29 0.97
CA SER A 388 3.77 -15.06 1.36
C SER A 388 4.97 -14.11 1.45
N VAL A 389 5.55 -13.99 2.65
CA VAL A 389 6.58 -13.00 3.01
C VAL A 389 7.73 -13.65 3.80
N LYS A 390 8.85 -12.95 3.96
CA LYS A 390 9.90 -13.33 4.93
C LYS A 390 9.57 -12.78 6.31
N ILE A 391 9.29 -11.49 6.40
CA ILE A 391 9.03 -10.80 7.66
C ILE A 391 7.71 -10.04 7.58
N TYR A 392 6.85 -10.27 8.56
CA TYR A 392 5.63 -9.52 8.79
C TYR A 392 5.71 -8.86 10.18
N LEU A 393 5.62 -7.54 10.24
CA LEU A 393 5.73 -6.80 11.51
C LEU A 393 4.60 -5.79 11.65
N MET A 394 3.97 -5.80 12.82
CA MET A 394 2.99 -4.81 13.22
C MET A 394 3.39 -4.15 14.55
N LEU A 395 3.23 -2.83 14.61
CA LEU A 395 3.45 -2.05 15.82
C LEU A 395 2.32 -1.05 16.04
N ASN A 396 1.56 -1.21 17.13
CA ASN A 396 0.41 -0.38 17.49
C ASN A 396 -0.54 -0.14 16.31
N SER A 397 -0.89 -1.21 15.60
CA SER A 397 -1.59 -1.16 14.31
C SER A 397 -2.65 -2.24 14.18
N LYS A 398 -3.60 -2.05 13.27
CA LYS A 398 -4.66 -3.02 13.01
C LYS A 398 -4.65 -3.48 11.56
N MET A 399 -4.96 -4.76 11.35
CA MET A 399 -5.20 -5.33 10.04
C MET A 399 -6.55 -6.03 10.04
N LEU A 400 -7.43 -5.68 9.09
CA LEU A 400 -8.69 -6.34 8.86
C LEU A 400 -8.61 -7.18 7.59
N ILE A 401 -9.02 -8.44 7.67
CA ILE A 401 -9.17 -9.34 6.52
C ILE A 401 -10.65 -9.64 6.36
N ASN A 402 -11.27 -9.01 5.36
CA ASN A 402 -12.69 -9.14 5.11
C ASN A 402 -12.95 -10.22 4.06
N GLY A 403 -13.44 -11.39 4.49
CA GLY A 403 -13.92 -12.51 3.68
C GLY A 403 -15.44 -12.63 3.64
N ASP A 404 -16.20 -11.54 3.72
CA ASP A 404 -17.68 -11.49 3.61
C ASP A 404 -18.44 -12.26 4.71
N GLY A 405 -17.75 -12.76 5.75
CA GLY A 405 -18.37 -13.49 6.86
C GLY A 405 -18.91 -14.88 6.51
N ASP A 406 -18.78 -15.31 5.25
CA ASP A 406 -19.33 -16.56 4.73
C ASP A 406 -18.33 -17.72 4.89
N ALA A 407 -18.75 -18.78 5.57
CA ALA A 407 -17.93 -19.98 5.82
C ALA A 407 -17.53 -20.73 4.53
N ILE A 408 -18.18 -20.44 3.40
CA ILE A 408 -17.85 -20.99 2.08
C ILE A 408 -16.59 -20.35 1.49
N VAL A 409 -16.17 -19.18 2.01
CA VAL A 409 -14.95 -18.52 1.57
C VAL A 409 -13.74 -19.33 2.02
N ALA A 410 -12.88 -19.67 1.05
CA ALA A 410 -11.65 -20.38 1.32
C ALA A 410 -10.77 -19.65 2.32
N THR A 411 -9.98 -20.43 3.06
CA THR A 411 -9.12 -19.93 4.11
C THR A 411 -8.13 -18.90 3.58
N SER A 412 -8.23 -17.67 4.10
CA SER A 412 -7.23 -16.63 3.88
C SER A 412 -5.88 -17.09 4.44
N LEU A 413 -4.79 -16.81 3.73
CA LEU A 413 -3.47 -17.33 4.04
C LEU A 413 -2.43 -16.24 4.22
N LEU A 414 -1.81 -16.23 5.40
CA LEU A 414 -0.58 -15.51 5.69
C LEU A 414 0.56 -16.51 5.89
N GLU A 415 1.47 -16.57 4.93
CA GLU A 415 2.69 -17.38 5.02
C GLU A 415 3.91 -16.48 5.30
N ALA A 416 4.67 -16.81 6.35
CA ALA A 416 5.87 -16.07 6.75
C ALA A 416 7.06 -17.01 6.94
N SER A 417 8.03 -16.98 6.03
CA SER A 417 9.16 -17.89 6.06
C SER A 417 10.15 -17.64 7.21
N ASN A 418 10.17 -16.45 7.82
CA ASN A 418 11.11 -16.14 8.90
C ASN A 418 10.43 -15.61 10.17
N LEU A 419 9.68 -14.50 10.11
CA LEU A 419 9.26 -13.82 11.33
C LEU A 419 7.88 -13.16 11.20
N VAL A 420 7.01 -13.40 12.18
CA VAL A 420 5.76 -12.67 12.40
C VAL A 420 5.79 -12.06 13.80
N VAL A 421 5.71 -10.73 13.88
CA VAL A 421 5.76 -10.00 15.15
C VAL A 421 4.61 -9.01 15.23
N LEU A 422 3.77 -9.13 16.25
CA LEU A 422 2.81 -8.09 16.65
C LEU A 422 3.30 -7.51 17.97
N LYS A 423 3.28 -6.19 18.07
CA LYS A 423 3.64 -5.44 19.29
C LYS A 423 2.74 -4.25 19.52
N GLY A 424 2.61 -3.86 20.78
CA GLY A 424 2.00 -2.59 21.17
C GLY A 424 0.50 -2.53 20.93
N SER A 425 -0.22 -3.60 21.28
CA SER A 425 -1.67 -3.76 21.05
C SER A 425 -2.03 -3.87 19.56
N SER A 426 -1.18 -4.56 18.79
CA SER A 426 -1.45 -4.82 17.38
C SER A 426 -2.45 -5.96 17.20
N MET A 427 -3.37 -5.81 16.26
CA MET A 427 -4.46 -6.77 16.04
C MET A 427 -4.58 -7.15 14.57
N ILE A 428 -4.58 -8.45 14.28
CA ILE A 428 -5.09 -8.99 13.02
C ILE A 428 -6.47 -9.57 13.30
N HIS A 429 -7.50 -9.03 12.65
CA HIS A 429 -8.86 -9.54 12.75
C HIS A 429 -9.31 -10.02 11.36
N SER A 430 -9.83 -11.25 11.29
CA SER A 430 -10.48 -11.79 10.10
C SER A 430 -11.91 -12.19 10.42
N ASN A 431 -12.85 -11.75 9.59
CA ASN A 431 -14.23 -12.21 9.71
C ASN A 431 -14.50 -13.55 8.99
N ALA A 432 -13.46 -14.23 8.50
CA ALA A 432 -13.54 -15.53 7.84
C ALA A 432 -12.43 -16.46 8.37
N ASN A 433 -12.21 -17.59 7.70
CA ASN A 433 -11.14 -18.53 8.05
C ASN A 433 -9.75 -17.94 7.75
N LEU A 434 -8.81 -18.04 8.69
CA LEU A 434 -7.44 -17.56 8.55
C LEU A 434 -6.42 -18.64 8.90
N GLY A 435 -5.56 -18.96 7.94
CA GLY A 435 -4.35 -19.75 8.14
C GLY A 435 -3.14 -18.83 8.26
N VAL A 436 -2.43 -18.93 9.38
CA VAL A 436 -1.11 -18.32 9.54
C VAL A 436 -0.08 -19.44 9.59
N HIS A 437 0.77 -19.46 8.56
CA HIS A 437 1.82 -20.44 8.39
C HIS A 437 3.16 -19.74 8.47
N GLY A 438 4.17 -20.39 9.03
CA GLY A 438 5.51 -19.85 8.91
C GLY A 438 6.57 -20.86 9.26
N GLN A 439 7.78 -20.69 8.75
CA GLN A 439 8.89 -21.62 9.02
C GLN A 439 9.80 -21.13 10.16
N GLY A 440 9.63 -19.89 10.62
CA GLY A 440 10.40 -19.31 11.72
C GLY A 440 9.57 -19.05 12.97
N SER A 441 9.56 -17.81 13.47
CA SER A 441 8.95 -17.47 14.78
C SER A 441 7.70 -16.60 14.65
N LEU A 442 6.68 -16.91 15.45
CA LEU A 442 5.53 -16.05 15.73
C LEU A 442 5.67 -15.46 17.14
N ASN A 443 5.57 -14.13 17.27
CA ASN A 443 5.74 -13.44 18.55
C ASN A 443 4.59 -12.44 18.79
N LEU A 444 3.78 -12.72 19.82
CA LEU A 444 2.62 -11.99 20.30
C LEU A 444 2.77 -11.71 21.82
N THR A 445 3.85 -11.02 22.20
CA THR A 445 4.23 -10.87 23.63
C THR A 445 3.78 -9.56 24.27
N GLY A 446 3.34 -8.56 23.49
CA GLY A 446 2.84 -7.31 24.04
C GLY A 446 1.41 -7.43 24.60
N PRO A 447 1.04 -6.61 25.59
CA PRO A 447 -0.33 -6.54 26.05
C PRO A 447 -1.25 -6.08 24.91
N GLY A 448 -2.37 -6.80 24.71
CA GLY A 448 -3.36 -6.48 23.68
C GLY A 448 -3.00 -6.94 22.27
N ASP A 449 -1.86 -7.62 22.06
CA ASP A 449 -1.55 -8.21 20.76
C ASP A 449 -2.44 -9.43 20.50
N LEU A 450 -3.14 -9.45 19.36
CA LEU A 450 -4.17 -10.47 19.07
C LEU A 450 -4.17 -10.85 17.58
N ILE A 451 -4.39 -12.14 17.31
CA ILE A 451 -4.83 -12.64 16.01
C ILE A 451 -6.18 -13.33 16.24
N GLU A 452 -7.21 -12.85 15.57
CA GLU A 452 -8.59 -13.33 15.67
C GLU A 452 -9.13 -13.68 14.29
N ALA A 453 -9.85 -14.80 14.20
CA ALA A 453 -10.51 -15.27 12.98
C ALA A 453 -11.73 -16.15 13.36
N GLN A 454 -12.66 -16.41 12.42
CA GLN A 454 -13.73 -17.38 12.65
C GLN A 454 -13.16 -18.77 12.97
N HIS A 455 -12.22 -19.22 12.14
CA HIS A 455 -11.39 -20.38 12.39
C HIS A 455 -9.92 -20.01 12.13
N LEU A 456 -9.09 -20.12 13.16
CA LEU A 456 -7.67 -19.80 13.11
C LEU A 456 -6.82 -21.09 13.03
N VAL A 457 -6.04 -21.23 11.96
CA VAL A 457 -5.07 -22.33 11.80
C VAL A 457 -3.66 -21.77 11.92
N LEU A 458 -2.94 -22.17 12.96
CA LEU A 458 -1.52 -21.86 13.13
C LEU A 458 -0.70 -23.11 12.83
N SER A 459 0.26 -23.04 11.90
CA SER A 459 1.09 -24.21 11.57
C SER A 459 2.50 -23.85 11.10
N LEU A 460 3.36 -24.88 11.08
CA LEU A 460 4.75 -24.88 10.59
C LEU A 460 5.77 -24.04 11.40
N PHE A 461 5.33 -23.19 12.32
CA PHE A 461 6.23 -22.35 13.11
C PHE A 461 7.18 -23.17 13.98
N TYR A 462 8.47 -22.83 13.93
CA TYR A 462 9.49 -23.40 14.82
C TYR A 462 9.30 -22.92 16.27
N SER A 463 8.85 -21.67 16.46
CA SER A 463 8.61 -21.09 17.78
C SER A 463 7.38 -20.18 17.78
N ILE A 464 6.52 -20.33 18.79
CA ILE A 464 5.36 -19.47 19.04
C ILE A 464 5.48 -18.91 20.46
N SER A 465 5.63 -17.59 20.57
CA SER A 465 5.69 -16.87 21.84
C SER A 465 4.40 -16.06 22.00
N VAL A 466 3.57 -16.45 22.97
CA VAL A 466 2.33 -15.76 23.34
C VAL A 466 2.37 -15.38 24.83
N ARG A 467 1.78 -14.25 25.21
CA ARG A 467 1.63 -13.91 26.63
C ARG A 467 0.48 -14.73 27.24
N ILE A 468 0.69 -15.25 28.47
CA ILE A 468 -0.15 -16.21 29.21
C ILE A 468 -1.64 -15.79 29.41
N LEU A 469 -2.04 -14.58 29.02
CA LEU A 469 -3.41 -14.05 29.20
C LEU A 469 -4.23 -13.93 27.90
N ILE A 470 -3.77 -14.49 26.77
CA ILE A 470 -4.53 -14.47 25.52
C ILE A 470 -5.47 -15.67 25.47
N ILE A 471 -6.78 -15.42 25.56
CA ILE A 471 -7.82 -16.37 25.18
C ILE A 471 -7.68 -16.54 23.66
N ILE A 472 -7.00 -17.59 23.22
CA ILE A 472 -7.26 -18.13 21.89
C ILE A 472 -8.68 -18.70 21.99
N ALA A 473 -9.64 -18.04 21.34
CA ALA A 473 -11.00 -18.56 21.25
C ALA A 473 -10.96 -19.84 20.41
N PHE A 474 -10.65 -20.97 21.03
CA PHE A 474 -10.76 -22.29 20.44
C PHE A 474 -12.24 -22.65 20.33
N PHE A 475 -12.80 -22.61 19.12
CA PHE A 475 -13.83 -23.57 18.77
C PHE A 475 -13.15 -24.81 18.19
N TRP A 476 -13.43 -25.94 18.83
CA TRP A 476 -12.70 -27.21 18.74
C TRP A 476 -12.81 -27.88 17.36
N GLU A 477 -11.70 -27.95 16.62
CA GLU A 477 -11.21 -29.15 15.91
C GLU A 477 -9.80 -28.87 15.36
N ALA A 478 -8.88 -29.82 15.57
CA ALA A 478 -7.45 -29.81 15.18
C ALA A 478 -6.42 -29.20 16.16
N VAL A 479 -6.26 -29.84 17.34
CA VAL A 479 -4.98 -29.82 18.08
C VAL A 479 -4.37 -31.22 18.05
N THR A 480 -3.39 -31.43 17.16
CA THR A 480 -2.51 -32.62 17.24
C THR A 480 -1.02 -32.29 17.35
N LYS A 481 -0.64 -31.03 17.61
CA LYS A 481 0.76 -30.65 17.93
C LYS A 481 0.94 -29.54 18.97
N LEU A 482 -0.09 -29.18 19.75
CA LEU A 482 -0.01 -28.10 20.75
C LEU A 482 0.17 -28.60 22.20
N VAL A 483 0.29 -29.92 22.42
CA VAL A 483 0.38 -30.51 23.78
C VAL A 483 1.83 -30.68 24.28
N SER A 484 2.86 -30.42 23.47
CA SER A 484 4.25 -30.64 23.95
C SER A 484 4.99 -29.41 24.51
N CYS A 485 4.40 -28.21 24.50
CA CYS A 485 5.10 -26.99 24.98
C CYS A 485 4.56 -26.36 26.27
N VAL A 486 3.46 -26.87 26.84
CA VAL A 486 2.91 -26.32 28.10
C VAL A 486 3.46 -27.03 29.34
N TYR A 487 4.22 -28.13 29.19
CA TYR A 487 4.74 -28.90 30.33
C TYR A 487 6.21 -28.63 30.71
N SER A 488 6.90 -27.69 30.07
CA SER A 488 8.33 -27.43 30.37
C SER A 488 8.60 -26.14 31.16
N SER A 489 7.58 -25.44 31.65
CA SER A 489 7.72 -24.27 32.53
C SER A 489 7.12 -24.47 33.93
N MET A 490 6.82 -25.71 34.30
CA MET A 490 6.55 -26.12 35.68
C MET A 490 7.34 -27.39 36.02
N VAL A 491 8.67 -27.26 36.13
CA VAL A 491 9.54 -27.87 37.16
C VAL A 491 10.75 -26.96 37.32
#